data_AF-A0A932YLV2-F1
#
_entry.id   AF-A0A932YLV2-F1
#
_cell.length_a   1.000
_cell.length_b   1.000
_cell.length_c   1.000
_cell.angle_alpha   90.00
_cell.angle_beta   90.00
_cell.angle_gamma   90.00
#
_symmetry.space_group_name_H-M   'P 1'
#
loop_
_entity.id
_entity.type
_entity.pdbx_description
1 polymer ?
#
loop_
_entity_poly.entity_id
_entity_poly.type
_entity_poly.pdbx_seq_one_letter_code
_entity_poly.pdbx_strand_id
1 'polypeptide(L)'
;MADTKMPEPSNEWTFPERRKPYTRIIVVQMKNFSMRLKHAGTMRQLEVIKRDILRSALVANMQAIQELRTIANVRAVELKYKNPKGGEWWR
;
A
#
# COMPACT_ATOMS: atom_id res chain seq x y z
N MET A 1 1.61 -53.63 12.84
CA MET A 1 2.54 -52.48 12.92
C MET A 1 1.90 -51.37 12.10
N ALA A 2 1.61 -50.23 12.72
CA ALA A 2 0.81 -49.17 12.11
C ALA A 2 1.71 -48.24 11.28
N ASP A 3 1.49 -48.21 9.96
CA ASP A 3 2.03 -47.18 9.06
C ASP A 3 1.39 -45.83 9.39
N THR A 4 2.05 -45.06 10.25
CA THR A 4 1.71 -43.67 10.53
C THR A 4 2.05 -42.83 9.29
N LYS A 5 1.12 -42.78 8.33
CA LYS A 5 1.14 -41.75 7.28
C LYS A 5 0.89 -40.39 7.93
N MET A 6 1.94 -39.60 8.11
CA MET A 6 1.79 -38.15 8.31
C MET A 6 1.09 -37.56 7.07
N PRO A 7 -0.02 -36.83 7.22
CA PRO A 7 -0.49 -35.96 6.15
C PRO A 7 0.47 -34.77 6.07
N GLU A 8 1.09 -34.57 4.91
CA GLU A 8 1.83 -33.34 4.62
C GLU A 8 0.89 -32.14 4.84
N PRO A 9 1.27 -31.12 5.63
CA PRO A 9 0.54 -29.87 5.65
C PRO A 9 0.89 -29.10 4.37
N SER A 10 0.34 -29.52 3.23
CA SER A 10 0.30 -28.72 2.01
C SER A 10 -0.74 -27.61 2.16
N ASN A 11 -0.44 -26.70 3.09
CA ASN A 11 -1.11 -25.41 3.25
C ASN A 11 -0.22 -24.32 2.66
N GLU A 12 0.31 -24.55 1.46
CA GLU A 12 0.80 -23.46 0.62
C GLU A 12 -0.43 -22.77 0.03
N TRP A 13 -0.90 -21.80 0.78
CA TRP A 13 -1.79 -20.75 0.34
C TRP A 13 -1.49 -20.40 -1.12
N THR A 14 -2.43 -20.73 -1.99
CA THR A 14 -2.51 -20.27 -3.36
C THR A 14 -2.60 -18.74 -3.34
N PHE A 15 -1.44 -18.07 -3.25
CA PHE A 15 -1.35 -16.66 -3.55
C PHE A 15 -1.68 -16.50 -5.04
N PRO A 16 -2.69 -15.68 -5.40
CA PRO A 16 -2.96 -15.45 -6.80
C PRO A 16 -1.79 -14.68 -7.40
N GLU A 17 -1.06 -15.39 -8.25
CA GLU A 17 -0.86 -14.97 -9.64
C GLU A 17 -0.17 -13.61 -9.84
N ARG A 18 1.14 -13.70 -10.14
CA ARG A 18 1.85 -12.85 -11.11
C ARG A 18 1.78 -11.33 -10.91
N ARG A 19 2.08 -10.83 -9.73
CA ARG A 19 2.63 -9.46 -9.64
C ARG A 19 4.08 -9.52 -10.10
N LYS A 20 4.40 -8.96 -11.28
CA LYS A 20 5.80 -8.75 -11.67
C LYS A 20 6.46 -7.98 -10.51
N PRO A 21 7.56 -8.48 -9.92
CA PRO A 21 8.21 -7.77 -8.84
C PRO A 21 8.59 -6.38 -9.34
N TYR A 22 8.22 -5.36 -8.57
CA TYR A 22 8.59 -3.99 -8.87
C TYR A 22 10.11 -3.89 -9.08
N THR A 23 10.56 -2.99 -9.96
CA THR A 23 11.99 -2.71 -10.06
C THR A 23 12.50 -2.23 -8.70
N ARG A 24 13.77 -2.52 -8.37
CA ARG A 24 14.35 -2.23 -7.05
C ARG A 24 14.15 -0.77 -6.61
N ILE A 25 14.20 0.16 -7.57
CA ILE A 25 13.99 1.60 -7.35
C ILE A 25 12.54 1.89 -6.91
N ILE A 26 11.56 1.27 -7.57
CA ILE A 26 10.13 1.41 -7.24
C ILE A 26 9.86 0.86 -5.84
N VAL A 27 10.43 -0.31 -5.48
CA VAL A 27 10.29 -0.90 -4.14
C VAL A 27 10.79 0.05 -3.05
N VAL A 28 11.97 0.64 -3.24
CA VAL A 28 12.56 1.59 -2.27
C VAL A 28 11.68 2.83 -2.12
N GLN A 29 11.20 3.39 -3.24
CA GLN A 29 10.30 4.55 -3.21
C GLN A 29 8.96 4.23 -2.55
N MET A 30 8.35 3.08 -2.85
CA MET A 30 7.12 2.63 -2.19
C MET A 30 7.30 2.45 -0.69
N LYS A 31 8.41 1.85 -0.25
CA LYS A 31 8.71 1.68 1.18
C LYS A 31 8.88 3.04 1.88
N ASN A 32 9.56 4.00 1.25
CA ASN A 32 9.73 5.34 1.79
C ASN A 32 8.38 6.08 1.90
N PHE A 33 7.63 6.16 0.80
CA PHE A 33 6.34 6.87 0.81
C PHE A 33 5.30 6.22 1.71
N SER A 34 5.21 4.89 1.74
CA SER A 34 4.29 4.19 2.64
C SER A 34 4.60 4.47 4.12
N MET A 35 5.88 4.49 4.49
CA MET A 35 6.30 4.88 5.84
C MET A 35 5.92 6.34 6.15
N ARG A 36 6.23 7.28 5.23
CA ARG A 36 5.86 8.69 5.40
C ARG A 36 4.35 8.90 5.54
N LEU A 37 3.55 8.19 4.74
CA LEU A 37 2.08 8.24 4.82
C LEU A 37 1.60 7.73 6.18
N LYS A 38 2.07 6.57 6.66
CA LYS A 38 1.68 6.01 7.95
C LYS A 38 2.02 6.93 9.13
N HIS A 39 3.15 7.63 9.05
CA HIS A 39 3.60 8.54 10.11
C HIS A 39 3.14 9.99 9.95
N ALA A 40 2.35 10.31 8.93
CA ALA A 40 1.82 11.66 8.76
C ALA A 40 0.92 12.01 9.97
N GLY A 41 1.29 13.03 10.74
CA GLY A 41 0.54 13.48 11.93
C GLY A 41 -0.56 14.49 11.62
N THR A 42 -0.58 15.05 10.40
CA THR A 42 -1.58 16.06 9.99
C THR A 42 -2.01 15.88 8.54
N MET A 43 -3.20 16.38 8.20
CA MET A 43 -3.70 16.39 6.82
C MET A 43 -2.78 17.17 5.87
N ARG A 44 -2.18 18.27 6.36
CA ARG A 44 -1.20 19.05 5.58
C ARG A 44 0.03 18.22 5.22
N GLN A 45 0.51 17.37 6.12
CA GLN A 45 1.62 16.46 5.83
C GLN A 45 1.21 15.41 4.78
N LEU A 46 0.00 14.85 4.87
CA LEU A 46 -0.51 13.95 3.82
C LEU A 46 -0.55 14.63 2.45
N GLU A 47 -1.03 15.87 2.35
CA GLU A 47 -1.05 16.64 1.09
C GLU A 47 0.35 16.91 0.53
N VAL A 48 1.33 17.15 1.39
CA VAL A 48 2.74 17.28 0.96
C VAL A 48 3.24 15.94 0.40
N ILE A 49 3.02 14.84 1.11
CA ILE A 49 3.47 13.51 0.68
C ILE A 49 2.80 13.11 -0.65
N LYS A 50 1.50 13.37 -0.80
CA LYS A 50 0.77 13.16 -2.06
C LYS A 50 1.42 13.92 -3.22
N ARG A 51 1.76 15.19 -3.04
CA ARG A 51 2.46 15.99 -4.07
C ARG A 51 3.84 15.41 -4.41
N ASP A 52 4.58 14.94 -3.42
CA ASP A 52 5.89 14.30 -3.65
C ASP A 52 5.74 13.00 -4.45
N ILE A 53 4.73 12.18 -4.14
CA ILE A 53 4.44 10.95 -4.87
C ILE A 53 4.09 11.26 -6.33
N LEU A 54 3.21 12.24 -6.57
CA LEU A 54 2.79 12.64 -7.92
C LEU A 54 3.93 13.25 -8.76
N ARG A 55 4.96 13.80 -8.11
CA ARG A 55 6.17 14.30 -8.77
C ARG A 55 7.25 13.23 -8.97
N SER A 56 7.09 12.06 -8.34
CA SER A 56 8.06 10.98 -8.43
C SER A 56 7.83 10.11 -9.66
N ALA A 57 8.86 9.34 -10.04
CA ALA A 57 8.77 8.37 -11.11
C ALA A 57 7.75 7.25 -10.85
N LEU A 58 7.22 7.12 -9.62
CA LEU A 58 6.16 6.16 -9.29
C LEU A 58 4.84 6.46 -10.01
N VAL A 59 4.61 7.70 -10.45
CA VAL A 59 3.34 8.08 -11.09
C VAL A 59 3.04 7.25 -12.34
N ALA A 60 4.07 6.75 -13.03
CA ALA A 60 3.93 5.87 -14.19
C ALA A 60 3.50 4.44 -13.81
N ASN A 61 3.60 4.06 -12.53
CA ASN A 61 3.21 2.74 -12.03
C ASN A 61 1.86 2.84 -11.30
N MET A 62 0.78 2.56 -12.03
CA MET A 62 -0.59 2.63 -11.52
C MET A 62 -0.81 1.73 -10.29
N GLN A 63 -0.18 0.56 -10.24
CA GLN A 63 -0.31 -0.36 -9.12
C GLN A 63 0.33 0.21 -7.84
N ALA A 64 1.55 0.76 -7.96
CA ALA A 64 2.24 1.40 -6.84
C ALA A 64 1.45 2.62 -6.31
N ILE A 65 0.87 3.41 -7.21
CA ILE A 65 0.02 4.55 -6.86
C ILE A 65 -1.26 4.10 -6.15
N GLN A 66 -1.92 3.04 -6.61
CA GLN A 66 -3.11 2.50 -5.93
C GLN A 66 -2.78 2.05 -4.50
N GLU A 67 -1.68 1.32 -4.30
CA GLU A 67 -1.27 0.90 -2.96
C GLU A 67 -0.99 2.09 -2.03
N LEU A 68 -0.30 3.13 -2.52
CA LEU A 68 -0.05 4.35 -1.75
C LEU A 68 -1.33 5.14 -1.47
N ARG A 69 -2.29 5.17 -2.41
CA ARG A 69 -3.61 5.79 -2.19
C ARG A 69 -4.37 5.10 -1.08
N THR A 70 -4.41 3.77 -1.07
CA THR A 70 -5.07 3.01 0.00
C THR A 70 -4.48 3.37 1.37
N ILE A 71 -3.16 3.38 1.50
CA ILE A 71 -2.48 3.75 2.75
C ILE A 71 -2.81 5.19 3.16
N ALA A 72 -2.79 6.12 2.20
CA ALA A 72 -3.06 7.52 2.47
C ALA A 72 -4.52 7.78 2.88
N ASN A 73 -5.47 7.08 2.26
CA ASN A 73 -6.89 7.17 2.62
C ASN A 73 -7.16 6.61 4.02
N VAL A 74 -6.57 5.47 4.38
CA VAL A 74 -6.63 4.93 5.75
C VAL A 74 -6.10 5.96 6.75
N ARG A 75 -4.93 6.54 6.48
CA ARG A 75 -4.37 7.56 7.37
C ARG A 75 -5.23 8.82 7.44
N ALA A 76 -5.82 9.26 6.33
CA ALA A 76 -6.71 10.43 6.31
C ALA A 76 -7.93 10.19 7.21
N VAL A 77 -8.51 8.99 7.20
CA VAL A 77 -9.60 8.61 8.10
C VAL A 77 -9.16 8.66 9.56
N GLU A 78 -7.98 8.12 9.89
CA GLU A 78 -7.41 8.20 11.25
C GLU A 78 -7.18 9.65 11.72
N LEU A 79 -6.82 10.54 10.79
CA LEU A 79 -6.67 11.98 11.02
C LEU A 79 -8.01 12.73 11.02
N LYS A 80 -9.14 12.00 11.10
CA LYS A 80 -10.51 12.54 11.15
C LYS A 80 -10.88 13.35 9.92
N TYR A 81 -10.36 13.00 8.75
CA TYR A 81 -10.83 13.56 7.49
C TYR A 81 -12.31 13.23 7.30
N LYS A 82 -13.15 14.26 7.36
CA LYS A 82 -14.58 14.15 7.05
C LYS A 82 -14.81 14.74 5.67
N ASN A 83 -14.98 13.88 4.68
CA ASN A 83 -15.44 14.32 3.38
C ASN A 83 -16.95 14.60 3.45
N PRO A 84 -17.42 15.85 3.24
CA PRO A 84 -18.84 16.16 3.25
C PRO A 84 -19.62 15.40 2.16
N LYS A 85 -18.94 14.85 1.14
CA LYS A 85 -19.52 14.03 0.07
C LYS A 85 -19.22 12.53 0.21
N GLY A 86 -18.75 12.07 1.37
CA GLY A 86 -18.57 10.64 1.67
C GLY A 86 -17.49 9.90 0.85
N GLY A 87 -16.55 10.62 0.23
CA GLY A 87 -15.52 10.01 -0.62
C GLY A 87 -14.13 9.91 0.00
N GLU A 88 -13.29 9.10 -0.66
CA GLU A 88 -11.84 9.04 -0.41
C GLU A 88 -11.19 10.42 -0.45
N TRP A 89 -10.16 10.62 0.38
CA TRP A 89 -9.36 11.84 0.40
C TRP A 89 -8.51 11.96 -0.87
N TRP A 90 -7.94 10.85 -1.32
CA TRP A 90 -7.20 10.77 -2.58
C TRP A 90 -7.89 9.79 -3.53
N ARG A 91 -8.58 10.38 -4.53
CA ARG A 91 -9.21 9.69 -5.67
C ARG A 91 -8.26 9.56 -6.86
#